data_AF-A0A2D8LL69-F1
#
_entry.id   AF-A0A2D8LL69-F1
#
_cell.length_a   1.000
_cell.length_b   1.000
_cell.length_c   1.000
_cell.angle_alpha   90.00
_cell.angle_beta   90.00
_cell.angle_gamma   90.00
#
_symmetry.space_group_name_H-M   'P 1'
#
loop_
_entity.id
_entity.type
_entity.pdbx_description
1 polymer ?
#
loop_
_entity_poly.entity_id
_entity_poly.type
_entity_poly.pdbx_seq_one_letter_code
_entity_poly.pdbx_strand_id
1 'polypeptide(L)'
;MKIEIAESLIYSYLKHSEGCRIVQTNWRTSGNWIVTEYETERAKELFQKISTSDYFSGIFKNSSFDQLIKQAEIDVLGINTAEETVYGIDVAFHSAGLNYGSKTETAFRIIKKIFRTIFIMQSYFDENEKFNSYFITPKVNPATKVIIEDLMIKAKEVINDENITIDFISNEQFYSDIVDSLLENIDEEHDTTELFSRAIKLMKLDNRKAESTGIITKSKSVVPRISSKKREVNGMKIGQFVQHSFRKAFEQNLLSESEINKLQKPEYSKRIFNSNFEVLKNTNRPIEDEFGRKRYYAREIFCGNYHLTSQWIEPQWELLLYWLKKIGYDYNNNAP
;
A
#
# COMPACT_ATOMS: atom_id res chain seq x y z
N MET A 1 -8.79 3.51 -27.03
CA MET A 1 -8.49 3.45 -25.58
C MET A 1 -9.29 4.57 -24.92
N LYS A 2 -10.24 4.26 -24.05
CA LYS A 2 -10.94 5.28 -23.25
C LYS A 2 -9.97 5.66 -22.14
N ILE A 3 -9.48 6.89 -22.17
CA ILE A 3 -8.58 7.37 -21.12
C ILE A 3 -9.46 7.94 -20.01
N GLU A 4 -9.47 7.28 -18.86
CA GLU A 4 -10.17 7.75 -17.67
C GLU A 4 -9.21 8.64 -16.86
N ILE A 5 -9.51 9.93 -16.74
CA ILE A 5 -8.63 10.89 -16.06
C ILE A 5 -8.37 10.53 -14.60
N ALA A 6 -9.35 9.91 -13.94
CA ALA A 6 -9.24 9.48 -12.56
C ALA A 6 -8.23 8.33 -12.44
N GLU A 7 -8.28 7.34 -13.33
CA GLU A 7 -7.26 6.28 -13.37
C GLU A 7 -5.87 6.82 -13.69
N SER A 8 -5.77 7.79 -14.62
CA SER A 8 -4.49 8.42 -14.94
C SER A 8 -3.87 9.17 -13.76
N LEU A 9 -4.68 9.89 -12.95
CA LEU A 9 -4.21 10.51 -11.71
C LEU A 9 -3.64 9.47 -10.75
N ILE A 10 -4.34 8.35 -10.60
CA ILE A 10 -4.00 7.31 -9.63
C ILE A 10 -2.81 6.49 -10.09
N TYR A 11 -2.67 6.30 -11.40
CA TYR A 11 -1.45 5.81 -11.99
C TYR A 11 -0.27 6.67 -11.54
N SER A 12 -0.34 7.99 -11.75
CA SER A 12 0.76 8.90 -11.41
C SER A 12 1.02 8.92 -9.90
N TYR A 13 -0.03 8.87 -9.07
CA TYR A 13 0.11 8.72 -7.61
C TYR A 13 0.86 7.43 -7.22
N LEU A 14 0.46 6.27 -7.76
CA LEU A 14 1.10 5.00 -7.43
C LEU A 14 2.57 4.99 -7.83
N LYS A 15 2.88 5.56 -8.99
CA LYS A 15 4.24 5.62 -9.52
C LYS A 15 5.13 6.55 -8.70
N HIS A 16 4.69 7.79 -8.49
CA HIS A 16 5.55 8.85 -7.96
C HIS A 16 5.47 9.00 -6.44
N SER A 17 4.29 8.77 -5.84
CA SER A 17 4.12 8.87 -4.39
C SER A 17 4.24 7.49 -3.72
N GLU A 18 3.74 6.42 -4.36
CA GLU A 18 3.86 5.07 -3.78
C GLU A 18 5.12 4.29 -4.17
N GLY A 19 5.87 4.76 -5.17
CA GLY A 19 7.10 4.13 -5.64
C GLY A 19 6.83 2.82 -6.39
N CYS A 20 5.63 2.64 -6.94
CA CYS A 20 5.32 1.50 -7.79
C CYS A 20 6.12 1.60 -9.10
N ARG A 21 6.90 0.55 -9.39
CA ARG A 21 7.72 0.48 -10.62
C ARG A 21 6.94 -0.05 -11.82
N ILE A 22 5.86 -0.79 -11.54
CA ILE A 22 4.92 -1.28 -12.54
C ILE A 22 3.56 -0.75 -12.14
N VAL A 23 2.87 -0.10 -13.08
CA VAL A 23 1.50 0.39 -12.87
C VAL A 23 0.70 0.13 -14.15
N GLN A 24 -0.53 -0.36 -13.99
CA GLN A 24 -1.42 -0.68 -15.09
C GLN A 24 -2.85 -0.25 -14.75
N THR A 25 -3.44 0.55 -15.64
CA THR A 25 -4.87 0.91 -15.59
C THR A 25 -5.73 -0.18 -16.24
N ASN A 26 -6.99 -0.33 -15.83
CA ASN A 26 -7.95 -1.31 -16.34
C ASN A 26 -7.37 -2.74 -16.32
N TRP A 27 -6.73 -3.11 -15.21
CA TRP A 27 -6.13 -4.44 -15.08
C TRP A 27 -7.23 -5.50 -14.98
N ARG A 28 -7.10 -6.57 -15.77
CA ARG A 28 -8.07 -7.66 -15.84
C ARG A 28 -7.36 -9.00 -15.90
N THR A 29 -7.98 -10.01 -15.33
CA THR A 29 -7.49 -11.39 -15.41
C THR A 29 -7.68 -11.96 -16.82
N SER A 30 -6.71 -12.74 -17.29
CA SER A 30 -6.88 -13.55 -18.50
C SER A 30 -7.57 -14.87 -18.17
N GLY A 31 -8.54 -15.28 -18.99
CA GLY A 31 -9.17 -16.60 -18.87
C GLY A 31 -8.22 -17.78 -19.12
N ASN A 32 -7.04 -17.52 -19.69
CA ASN A 32 -6.01 -18.53 -19.95
C ASN A 32 -5.00 -18.67 -18.81
N TRP A 33 -5.06 -17.82 -17.78
CA TRP A 33 -4.18 -17.95 -16.62
C TRP A 33 -4.68 -19.09 -15.74
N ILE A 34 -3.79 -20.05 -15.52
CA ILE A 34 -4.03 -21.15 -14.59
C ILE A 34 -3.59 -20.65 -13.22
N VAL A 35 -4.50 -20.71 -12.25
CA VAL A 35 -4.21 -20.44 -10.84
C VAL A 35 -4.42 -21.75 -10.09
N THR A 36 -3.39 -22.19 -9.38
CA THR A 36 -3.33 -23.43 -8.61
C THR A 36 -4.07 -23.30 -7.29
N GLU A 37 -4.32 -24.44 -6.63
CA GLU A 37 -4.93 -24.42 -5.29
C GLU A 37 -4.08 -23.67 -4.28
N TYR A 38 -2.75 -23.87 -4.32
CA TYR A 38 -1.77 -23.18 -3.48
C TYR A 38 -1.85 -21.65 -3.63
N GLU A 39 -1.82 -21.14 -4.86
CA GLU A 39 -1.92 -19.69 -5.13
C GLU A 39 -3.26 -19.10 -4.62
N THR A 40 -4.35 -19.88 -4.63
CA THR A 40 -5.66 -19.41 -4.15
C THR A 40 -5.91 -19.62 -2.66
N GLU A 41 -5.06 -20.37 -1.94
CA GLU A 41 -5.35 -20.86 -0.59
C GLU A 41 -5.63 -19.71 0.38
N ARG A 42 -4.70 -18.75 0.49
CA ARG A 42 -4.83 -17.56 1.35
C ARG A 42 -6.08 -16.74 1.04
N ALA A 43 -6.40 -16.59 -0.25
CA ALA A 43 -7.57 -15.86 -0.70
C ALA A 43 -8.88 -16.59 -0.36
N LYS A 44 -8.91 -17.92 -0.50
CA LYS A 44 -10.05 -18.77 -0.15
C LYS A 44 -10.31 -18.78 1.35
N GLU A 45 -9.28 -18.87 2.17
CA GLU A 45 -9.41 -18.77 3.63
C GLU A 45 -10.04 -17.42 4.05
N LEU A 46 -9.50 -16.32 3.51
CA LEU A 46 -10.03 -14.99 3.80
C LEU A 46 -11.47 -14.83 3.28
N PHE A 47 -11.77 -15.35 2.09
CA PHE A 47 -13.13 -15.37 1.56
C PHE A 47 -14.11 -16.10 2.48
N GLN A 48 -13.74 -17.27 3.02
CA GLN A 48 -14.58 -18.01 3.96
C GLN A 48 -14.76 -17.23 5.26
N LYS A 49 -13.68 -16.68 5.82
CA LYS A 49 -13.70 -15.85 7.04
C LYS A 49 -14.64 -14.65 6.90
N ILE A 50 -14.61 -13.96 5.75
CA ILE A 50 -15.52 -12.84 5.48
C ILE A 50 -16.96 -13.33 5.29
N SER A 51 -17.15 -14.45 4.57
CA SER A 51 -18.48 -14.99 4.26
C SER A 51 -19.24 -15.46 5.50
N THR A 52 -18.54 -15.93 6.53
CA THR A 52 -19.11 -16.40 7.79
C THR A 52 -19.19 -15.32 8.88
N SER A 53 -18.65 -14.12 8.62
CA SER A 53 -18.72 -12.99 9.54
C SER A 53 -20.15 -12.46 9.68
N ASP A 54 -20.56 -12.15 10.92
CA ASP A 54 -21.86 -11.54 11.20
C ASP A 54 -22.08 -10.21 10.45
N TYR A 55 -21.01 -9.46 10.18
CA TYR A 55 -21.08 -8.15 9.53
C TYR A 55 -21.24 -8.22 8.02
N PHE A 56 -20.70 -9.28 7.40
CA PHE A 56 -20.59 -9.41 5.95
C PHE A 56 -21.25 -10.68 5.41
N SER A 57 -22.05 -11.35 6.23
CA SER A 57 -22.87 -12.47 5.81
C SER A 57 -23.70 -12.09 4.57
N GLY A 58 -23.54 -12.86 3.50
CA GLY A 58 -24.22 -12.61 2.22
C GLY A 58 -23.65 -11.48 1.37
N ILE A 59 -22.53 -10.83 1.73
CA ILE A 59 -21.90 -9.76 0.92
C ILE A 59 -21.58 -10.22 -0.51
N PHE A 60 -21.16 -11.49 -0.65
CA PHE A 60 -20.85 -12.08 -1.93
C PHE A 60 -22.09 -12.64 -2.65
N LYS A 61 -23.27 -12.63 -2.01
CA LYS A 61 -24.49 -13.29 -2.51
C LYS A 61 -24.20 -14.76 -2.87
N ASN A 62 -24.79 -15.27 -3.95
CA ASN A 62 -24.55 -16.61 -4.47
C ASN A 62 -23.30 -16.71 -5.37
N SER A 63 -22.42 -15.70 -5.37
CA SER A 63 -21.19 -15.75 -6.17
C SER A 63 -20.18 -16.68 -5.52
N SER A 64 -19.66 -17.65 -6.27
CA SER A 64 -18.53 -18.46 -5.82
C SER A 64 -17.23 -17.64 -5.83
N PHE A 65 -16.23 -18.09 -5.07
CA PHE A 65 -14.89 -17.51 -5.09
C PHE A 65 -14.33 -17.40 -6.52
N ASP A 66 -14.40 -18.46 -7.30
CA ASP A 66 -13.89 -18.49 -8.69
C ASP A 66 -14.59 -17.47 -9.60
N GLN A 67 -15.90 -17.25 -9.41
CA GLN A 67 -16.65 -16.24 -10.14
C GLN A 67 -16.16 -14.83 -9.81
N LEU A 68 -15.82 -14.58 -8.54
CA LEU A 68 -15.34 -13.26 -8.10
C LEU A 68 -13.97 -12.93 -8.68
N ILE A 69 -13.05 -13.90 -8.79
CA ILE A 69 -11.70 -13.64 -9.28
C ILE A 69 -11.59 -13.66 -10.81
N LYS A 70 -12.40 -14.45 -11.54
CA LYS A 70 -12.33 -14.55 -13.02
C LYS A 70 -12.96 -13.37 -13.76
N GLN A 71 -13.91 -12.67 -13.15
CA GLN A 71 -14.66 -11.58 -13.78
C GLN A 71 -14.22 -10.21 -13.28
N ALA A 72 -13.03 -10.14 -12.71
CA ALA A 72 -12.61 -8.95 -12.02
C ALA A 72 -11.80 -7.99 -12.89
N GLU A 73 -12.08 -6.73 -12.62
CA GLU A 73 -11.37 -5.58 -13.12
C GLU A 73 -10.92 -4.78 -11.90
N ILE A 74 -9.65 -4.38 -11.93
CA ILE A 74 -9.05 -3.44 -10.99
C ILE A 74 -8.73 -2.19 -11.81
N ASP A 75 -9.31 -1.05 -11.42
CA ASP A 75 -9.20 0.18 -12.20
C ASP A 75 -7.74 0.64 -12.33
N VAL A 76 -6.93 0.54 -11.26
CA VAL A 76 -5.47 0.71 -11.31
C VAL A 76 -4.77 -0.30 -10.40
N LEU A 77 -3.84 -1.08 -10.98
CA LEU A 77 -2.95 -1.98 -10.25
C LEU A 77 -1.53 -1.41 -10.24
N GLY A 78 -0.85 -1.43 -9.10
CA GLY A 78 0.55 -1.03 -8.95
C GLY A 78 1.38 -2.06 -8.19
N ILE A 79 2.64 -2.26 -8.58
CA ILE A 79 3.59 -3.15 -7.90
C ILE A 79 4.81 -2.33 -7.47
N ASN A 80 5.00 -2.21 -6.15
CA ASN A 80 6.24 -1.70 -5.57
C ASN A 80 7.17 -2.88 -5.30
N THR A 81 8.12 -3.09 -6.21
CA THR A 81 9.02 -4.25 -6.16
C THR A 81 10.08 -4.18 -5.05
N ALA A 82 10.28 -3.03 -4.41
CA ALA A 82 11.29 -2.91 -3.36
C ALA A 82 10.67 -3.07 -1.97
N GLU A 83 9.39 -2.74 -1.80
CA GLU A 83 8.67 -3.09 -0.57
C GLU A 83 7.83 -4.36 -0.71
N GLU A 84 7.97 -5.08 -1.84
CA GLU A 84 7.21 -6.28 -2.20
C GLU A 84 5.69 -6.12 -2.00
N THR A 85 5.19 -4.91 -2.29
CA THR A 85 3.79 -4.52 -2.05
C THR A 85 3.01 -4.39 -3.34
N VAL A 86 1.81 -4.96 -3.38
CA VAL A 86 0.86 -4.83 -4.49
C VAL A 86 -0.29 -3.92 -4.07
N TYR A 87 -0.61 -2.95 -4.92
CA TYR A 87 -1.70 -2.01 -4.76
C TYR A 87 -2.79 -2.32 -5.79
N GLY A 88 -4.02 -2.44 -5.33
CA GLY A 88 -5.21 -2.53 -6.18
C GLY A 88 -6.17 -1.41 -5.80
N ILE A 89 -6.41 -0.48 -6.72
CA ILE A 89 -7.21 0.70 -6.45
C ILE A 89 -8.41 0.73 -7.40
N ASP A 90 -9.60 0.67 -6.83
CA ASP A 90 -10.86 0.98 -7.50
C ASP A 90 -11.16 2.48 -7.36
N VAL A 91 -11.45 3.16 -8.46
CA VAL A 91 -11.73 4.60 -8.50
C VAL A 91 -13.12 4.89 -9.06
N ALA A 92 -13.83 5.80 -8.42
CA ALA A 92 -15.13 6.26 -8.91
C ALA A 92 -15.18 7.78 -9.02
N PHE A 93 -15.30 8.27 -10.26
CA PHE A 93 -15.37 9.68 -10.58
C PHE A 93 -16.73 10.03 -11.21
N HIS A 94 -17.63 10.62 -10.42
CA HIS A 94 -18.92 11.10 -10.90
C HIS A 94 -19.21 12.47 -10.27
N SER A 95 -19.67 13.44 -11.08
CA SER A 95 -19.96 14.80 -10.60
C SER A 95 -21.07 14.84 -9.53
N ALA A 96 -22.01 13.90 -9.62
CA ALA A 96 -23.09 13.68 -8.64
C ALA A 96 -22.65 12.91 -7.38
N GLY A 97 -21.41 12.38 -7.36
CA GLY A 97 -20.90 11.48 -6.32
C GLY A 97 -21.36 10.03 -6.48
N LEU A 98 -21.04 9.19 -5.49
CA LEU A 98 -21.39 7.76 -5.48
C LEU A 98 -22.90 7.53 -5.35
N ASN A 99 -23.48 6.77 -6.29
CA ASN A 99 -24.90 6.41 -6.27
C ASN A 99 -25.15 5.05 -6.93
N TYR A 100 -24.85 3.96 -6.21
CA TYR A 100 -25.08 2.60 -6.71
C TYR A 100 -26.44 2.02 -6.31
N GLY A 101 -27.36 2.84 -5.81
CA GLY A 101 -28.63 2.44 -5.22
C GLY A 101 -28.84 3.11 -3.87
N SER A 102 -29.37 2.38 -2.89
CA SER A 102 -29.47 2.92 -1.52
C SER A 102 -28.08 3.24 -0.93
N LYS A 103 -28.03 4.04 0.14
CA LYS A 103 -26.76 4.36 0.83
C LYS A 103 -26.07 3.09 1.35
N THR A 104 -26.85 2.19 1.94
CA THR A 104 -26.36 0.89 2.42
C THR A 104 -25.89 0.00 1.27
N GLU A 105 -26.65 -0.08 0.19
CA GLU A 105 -26.24 -0.85 -0.99
C GLU A 105 -24.95 -0.32 -1.61
N THR A 106 -24.82 1.01 -1.70
CA THR A 106 -23.60 1.69 -2.14
C THR A 106 -22.41 1.29 -1.26
N ALA A 107 -22.59 1.33 0.06
CA ALA A 107 -21.53 0.96 1.00
C ALA A 107 -21.10 -0.51 0.86
N PHE A 108 -22.05 -1.45 0.83
CA PHE A 108 -21.73 -2.87 0.64
C PHE A 108 -21.08 -3.16 -0.71
N ARG A 109 -21.46 -2.47 -1.79
CA ARG A 109 -20.80 -2.62 -3.09
C ARG A 109 -19.34 -2.17 -3.07
N ILE A 110 -19.02 -1.10 -2.34
CA ILE A 110 -17.65 -0.62 -2.17
C ILE A 110 -16.81 -1.63 -1.37
N ILE A 111 -17.32 -2.08 -0.23
CA ILE A 111 -16.64 -3.09 0.59
C ILE A 111 -16.42 -4.38 -0.21
N LYS A 112 -17.43 -4.82 -0.99
CA LYS A 112 -17.30 -5.98 -1.88
C LYS A 112 -16.19 -5.80 -2.92
N LYS A 113 -16.06 -4.61 -3.52
CA LYS A 113 -14.97 -4.30 -4.46
C LYS A 113 -13.60 -4.42 -3.78
N ILE A 114 -13.44 -3.80 -2.60
CA ILE A 114 -12.20 -3.88 -1.81
C ILE A 114 -11.81 -5.34 -1.51
N PHE A 115 -12.74 -6.16 -1.01
CA PHE A 115 -12.47 -7.58 -0.73
C PHE A 115 -12.12 -8.35 -1.99
N ARG A 116 -12.87 -8.16 -3.08
CA ARG A 116 -12.60 -8.81 -4.36
C ARG A 116 -11.19 -8.47 -4.86
N THR A 117 -10.79 -7.21 -4.75
CA THR A 117 -9.46 -6.74 -5.14
C THR A 117 -8.35 -7.42 -4.31
N ILE A 118 -8.56 -7.64 -3.00
CA ILE A 118 -7.62 -8.43 -2.17
C ILE A 118 -7.51 -9.87 -2.68
N PHE A 119 -8.65 -10.55 -2.92
CA PHE A 119 -8.63 -11.94 -3.35
C PHE A 119 -7.87 -12.13 -4.66
N ILE A 120 -8.05 -11.21 -5.61
CA ILE A 120 -7.32 -11.23 -6.88
C ILE A 120 -5.83 -11.06 -6.63
N MET A 121 -5.45 -10.05 -5.83
CA MET A 121 -4.04 -9.79 -5.60
C MET A 121 -3.36 -10.98 -4.92
N GLN A 122 -4.00 -11.57 -3.90
CA GLN A 122 -3.51 -12.78 -3.25
C GLN A 122 -3.43 -13.99 -4.19
N SER A 123 -4.32 -14.09 -5.19
CA SER A 123 -4.38 -15.25 -6.09
C SER A 123 -3.42 -15.16 -7.28
N TYR A 124 -3.17 -13.96 -7.80
CA TYR A 124 -2.35 -13.75 -9.02
C TYR A 124 -0.97 -13.16 -8.73
N PHE A 125 -0.74 -12.71 -7.49
CA PHE A 125 0.53 -12.18 -7.01
C PHE A 125 0.83 -12.80 -5.65
N ASP A 126 0.67 -14.13 -5.54
CA ASP A 126 0.85 -14.92 -4.31
C ASP A 126 2.28 -14.86 -3.76
N GLU A 127 3.26 -14.60 -4.62
CA GLU A 127 4.65 -14.35 -4.22
C GLU A 127 4.81 -13.06 -3.39
N ASN A 128 3.85 -12.14 -3.48
CA ASN A 128 3.83 -10.92 -2.70
C ASN A 128 3.11 -11.13 -1.36
N GLU A 129 3.58 -10.42 -0.35
CA GLU A 129 3.04 -10.59 1.01
C GLU A 129 2.16 -9.43 1.43
N LYS A 130 2.47 -8.23 0.96
CA LYS A 130 1.77 -6.99 1.31
C LYS A 130 0.79 -6.58 0.23
N PHE A 131 -0.47 -6.38 0.63
CA PHE A 131 -1.58 -6.08 -0.25
C PHE A 131 -2.35 -4.85 0.23
N ASN A 132 -2.43 -3.84 -0.63
CA ASN A 132 -3.12 -2.59 -0.35
C ASN A 132 -4.32 -2.45 -1.30
N SER A 133 -5.53 -2.59 -0.77
CA SER A 133 -6.78 -2.53 -1.55
C SER A 133 -7.60 -1.31 -1.16
N TYR A 134 -7.65 -0.32 -2.05
CA TYR A 134 -8.30 0.97 -1.76
C TYR A 134 -9.48 1.21 -2.69
N PHE A 135 -10.54 1.81 -2.14
CA PHE A 135 -11.59 2.42 -2.95
C PHE A 135 -11.54 3.93 -2.76
N ILE A 136 -11.47 4.67 -3.86
CA ILE A 136 -11.23 6.10 -3.82
C ILE A 136 -12.24 6.89 -4.65
N THR A 137 -12.61 8.07 -4.16
CA THR A 137 -13.53 8.95 -4.87
C THR A 137 -13.38 10.41 -4.44
N PRO A 138 -13.41 11.39 -5.35
CA PRO A 138 -13.35 12.80 -4.96
C PRO A 138 -14.62 13.27 -4.24
N LYS A 139 -15.74 12.53 -4.37
CA LYS A 139 -17.04 13.00 -3.88
C LYS A 139 -17.98 11.88 -3.45
N VAL A 140 -18.35 11.92 -2.18
CA VAL A 140 -19.37 11.05 -1.58
C VAL A 140 -20.27 11.83 -0.64
N ASN A 141 -21.55 11.49 -0.60
CA ASN A 141 -22.50 12.08 0.35
C ASN A 141 -22.07 11.74 1.80
N PRO A 142 -22.07 12.72 2.73
CA PRO A 142 -21.66 12.48 4.12
C PRO A 142 -22.39 11.32 4.81
N ALA A 143 -23.70 11.18 4.59
CA ALA A 143 -24.46 10.10 5.20
C ALA A 143 -24.08 8.72 4.66
N THR A 144 -23.70 8.63 3.38
CA THR A 144 -23.17 7.38 2.81
C THR A 144 -21.76 7.11 3.34
N LYS A 145 -20.94 8.15 3.47
CA LYS A 145 -19.57 8.06 4.01
C LYS A 145 -19.53 7.43 5.40
N VAL A 146 -20.39 7.88 6.32
CA VAL A 146 -20.45 7.32 7.69
C VAL A 146 -20.72 5.80 7.67
N ILE A 147 -21.61 5.33 6.80
CA ILE A 147 -21.92 3.89 6.69
C ILE A 147 -20.71 3.13 6.14
N ILE A 148 -20.00 3.69 5.15
CA ILE A 148 -18.80 3.06 4.59
C ILE A 148 -17.71 2.99 5.66
N GLU A 149 -17.47 4.06 6.42
CA GLU A 149 -16.45 4.10 7.46
C GLU A 149 -16.71 3.09 8.58
N ASP A 150 -17.97 2.93 9.02
CA ASP A 150 -18.36 1.90 9.98
C ASP A 150 -18.08 0.48 9.44
N LEU A 151 -18.44 0.21 8.19
CA LEU A 151 -18.13 -1.08 7.56
C LEU A 151 -16.64 -1.28 7.34
N MET A 152 -15.85 -0.23 7.09
CA MET A 152 -14.40 -0.32 6.94
C MET A 152 -13.72 -0.74 8.25
N ILE A 153 -14.20 -0.25 9.40
CA ILE A 153 -13.70 -0.67 10.72
C ILE A 153 -13.94 -2.17 10.90
N LYS A 154 -15.18 -2.62 10.69
CA LYS A 154 -15.55 -4.06 10.76
C LYS A 154 -14.76 -4.90 9.76
N ALA A 155 -14.51 -4.38 8.56
CA ALA A 155 -13.73 -5.08 7.54
C ALA A 155 -12.28 -5.28 7.99
N LYS A 156 -11.65 -4.26 8.59
CA LYS A 156 -10.29 -4.35 9.16
C LYS A 156 -10.24 -5.38 10.29
N GLU A 157 -11.24 -5.41 11.16
CA GLU A 157 -11.37 -6.42 12.24
C GLU A 157 -11.54 -7.84 11.70
N VAL A 158 -12.35 -8.03 10.66
CA VAL A 158 -12.57 -9.35 10.07
C VAL A 158 -11.34 -9.82 9.30
N ILE A 159 -10.65 -8.95 8.58
CA ILE A 159 -9.39 -9.30 7.90
C ILE A 159 -8.35 -9.67 8.96
N ASN A 160 -8.08 -8.77 9.91
CA ASN A 160 -7.08 -8.92 10.97
C ASN A 160 -5.76 -9.53 10.44
N ASP A 161 -5.23 -8.91 9.40
CA ASP A 161 -3.96 -9.28 8.78
C ASP A 161 -3.15 -8.01 8.57
N GLU A 162 -2.00 -7.91 9.25
CA GLU A 162 -1.11 -6.74 9.18
C GLU A 162 -0.50 -6.54 7.79
N ASN A 163 -0.47 -7.61 6.97
CA ASN A 163 -0.01 -7.57 5.61
C ASN A 163 -1.07 -7.07 4.62
N ILE A 164 -2.30 -6.83 5.08
CA ILE A 164 -3.40 -6.36 4.23
C ILE A 164 -3.88 -5.01 4.74
N THR A 165 -3.71 -3.97 3.92
CA THR A 165 -4.27 -2.65 4.20
C THR A 165 -5.48 -2.42 3.31
N ILE A 166 -6.59 -2.03 3.92
CA ILE A 166 -7.77 -1.56 3.20
C ILE A 166 -8.12 -0.14 3.61
N ASP A 167 -8.52 0.69 2.67
CA ASP A 167 -8.96 2.05 2.96
C ASP A 167 -10.01 2.58 1.98
N PHE A 168 -10.80 3.53 2.47
CA PHE A 168 -11.76 4.29 1.69
C PHE A 168 -11.39 5.78 1.73
N ILE A 169 -10.81 6.27 0.63
CA ILE A 169 -10.28 7.65 0.57
C ILE A 169 -11.30 8.52 -0.17
N SER A 170 -11.83 9.54 0.51
CA SER A 170 -12.91 10.35 -0.07
C SER A 170 -12.96 11.82 0.36
N ASN A 171 -13.60 12.63 -0.48
CA ASN A 171 -13.81 14.07 -0.25
C ASN A 171 -12.47 14.77 -0.01
N GLU A 172 -12.34 15.57 1.06
CA GLU A 172 -11.09 16.27 1.40
C GLU A 172 -9.87 15.34 1.48
N GLN A 173 -10.05 14.11 1.98
CA GLN A 173 -8.95 13.16 2.12
C GLN A 173 -8.42 12.68 0.75
N PHE A 174 -9.28 12.62 -0.26
CA PHE A 174 -8.85 12.33 -1.62
C PHE A 174 -7.91 13.43 -2.15
N TYR A 175 -8.23 14.69 -1.86
CA TYR A 175 -7.37 15.78 -2.31
C TYR A 175 -6.07 15.83 -1.51
N SER A 176 -6.12 15.74 -0.18
CA SER A 176 -4.91 15.81 0.64
C SER A 176 -3.96 14.65 0.40
N ASP A 177 -4.46 13.42 0.41
CA ASP A 177 -3.62 12.22 0.47
C ASP A 177 -3.12 11.83 -0.93
N ILE A 178 -3.90 12.14 -1.98
CA ILE A 178 -3.59 11.75 -3.36
C ILE A 178 -3.16 12.94 -4.19
N VAL A 179 -4.04 13.93 -4.36
CA VAL A 179 -3.82 15.02 -5.33
C VAL A 179 -2.68 15.93 -4.87
N ASP A 180 -2.78 16.47 -3.67
CA ASP A 180 -1.80 17.42 -3.12
C ASP A 180 -0.44 16.75 -2.95
N SER A 181 -0.42 15.52 -2.42
CA SER A 181 0.79 14.69 -2.31
C SER A 181 1.50 14.48 -3.66
N LEU A 182 0.75 14.24 -4.73
CA LEU A 182 1.33 14.12 -6.07
C LEU A 182 1.83 15.48 -6.61
N LEU A 183 1.08 16.56 -6.36
CA LEU A 183 1.42 17.90 -6.83
C LEU A 183 2.68 18.46 -6.18
N GLU A 184 2.99 18.07 -4.93
CA GLU A 184 4.24 18.44 -4.25
C GLU A 184 5.49 17.97 -5.01
N ASN A 185 5.44 16.78 -5.61
CA ASN A 185 6.61 16.15 -6.24
C ASN A 185 6.61 16.26 -7.77
N ILE A 186 5.60 16.89 -8.36
CA ILE A 186 5.38 16.88 -9.82
C ILE A 186 6.45 17.65 -10.61
N ASP A 187 7.13 18.61 -9.99
CA ASP A 187 8.13 19.45 -10.68
C ASP A 187 9.50 18.76 -10.76
N GLU A 188 9.79 17.81 -9.87
CA GLU A 188 11.01 16.99 -9.87
C GLU A 188 10.89 15.77 -10.82
N GLU A 189 9.68 15.54 -11.31
CA GLU A 189 9.30 14.39 -12.12
C GLU A 189 9.71 14.61 -13.59
N HIS A 190 10.41 13.66 -14.21
CA HIS A 190 10.95 13.79 -15.59
C HIS A 190 10.26 12.90 -16.63
N ASP A 191 9.32 12.05 -16.23
CA ASP A 191 8.55 11.19 -17.11
C ASP A 191 7.61 12.01 -17.99
N THR A 192 7.96 12.05 -19.27
CA THR A 192 7.21 12.76 -20.30
C THR A 192 6.10 11.92 -20.93
N THR A 193 5.80 10.73 -20.39
CA THR A 193 4.74 9.86 -20.91
C THR A 193 3.46 9.90 -20.07
N GLU A 194 3.55 10.38 -18.82
CA GLU A 194 2.43 10.47 -17.88
C GLU A 194 1.43 11.58 -18.23
N LEU A 195 0.19 11.21 -18.55
CA LEU A 195 -0.82 12.17 -19.02
C LEU A 195 -1.23 13.18 -17.95
N PHE A 196 -1.54 12.71 -16.72
CA PHE A 196 -1.98 13.59 -15.65
C PHE A 196 -0.89 14.59 -15.25
N SER A 197 0.32 14.11 -14.99
CA SER A 197 1.46 14.96 -14.62
C SER A 197 1.73 16.03 -15.68
N ARG A 198 1.68 15.65 -16.96
CA ARG A 198 1.84 16.59 -18.08
C ARG A 198 0.72 17.61 -18.21
N ALA A 199 -0.53 17.19 -17.99
CA ALA A 199 -1.66 18.12 -18.03
C ALA A 199 -1.49 19.21 -16.96
N ILE A 200 -1.06 18.83 -15.75
CA ILE A 200 -0.77 19.80 -14.70
C ILE A 200 0.43 20.68 -15.04
N LYS A 201 1.54 20.12 -15.51
CA LYS A 201 2.73 20.90 -15.95
C LYS A 201 2.34 21.92 -17.02
N LEU A 202 1.53 21.53 -18.01
CA LEU A 202 0.99 22.43 -19.02
C LEU A 202 0.16 23.57 -18.40
N MET A 203 -0.69 23.25 -17.42
CA MET A 203 -1.49 24.25 -16.69
C MET A 203 -0.65 25.20 -15.81
N LYS A 204 0.58 24.82 -15.44
CA LYS A 204 1.56 25.67 -14.74
C LYS A 204 2.31 26.62 -15.67
N LEU A 205 2.40 26.32 -16.97
CA LEU A 205 3.01 27.21 -17.98
C LEU A 205 2.14 28.44 -18.32
N ASP A 206 0.92 28.52 -17.77
CA ASP A 206 0.01 29.63 -18.04
C ASP A 206 0.43 30.91 -17.30
N ASN A 207 1.21 31.75 -17.98
CA ASN A 207 1.71 33.03 -17.47
C ASN A 207 0.60 34.07 -17.18
N ARG A 208 -0.65 33.83 -17.59
CA ARG A 208 -1.78 34.71 -17.23
C ARG A 208 -2.11 34.65 -15.74
N LYS A 209 -1.69 33.58 -15.04
CA LYS A 209 -1.94 33.40 -13.59
C LYS A 209 -1.05 34.25 -12.69
N ALA A 210 -0.04 34.93 -13.22
CA ALA A 210 0.85 35.80 -12.44
C ALA A 210 0.11 37.00 -11.79
N GLU A 211 -1.10 37.35 -12.25
CA GLU A 211 -1.90 38.45 -11.69
C GLU A 211 -3.13 38.00 -10.87
N SER A 212 -3.33 36.68 -10.71
CA SER A 212 -4.47 36.14 -9.96
C SER A 212 -4.04 35.08 -8.94
N THR A 213 -3.09 35.41 -8.07
CA THR A 213 -2.83 34.62 -6.84
C THR A 213 -3.93 34.87 -5.83
N GLY A 214 -5.08 34.25 -6.08
CA GLY A 214 -6.22 34.17 -5.16
C GLY A 214 -6.92 32.82 -5.15
N ILE A 215 -6.37 31.83 -5.86
CA ILE A 215 -6.86 30.46 -5.91
C ILE A 215 -5.62 29.58 -5.74
N ILE A 216 -5.59 28.77 -4.68
CA ILE A 216 -4.44 27.97 -4.18
C ILE A 216 -3.42 28.78 -3.35
N THR A 217 -3.87 29.41 -2.25
CA THR A 217 -3.12 29.62 -0.98
C THR A 217 -3.92 30.56 -0.09
N LYS A 218 -5.01 30.07 0.49
CA LYS A 218 -5.48 30.58 1.79
C LYS A 218 -5.76 29.39 2.68
N SER A 219 -4.70 28.94 3.34
CA SER A 219 -4.81 28.20 4.59
C SER A 219 -5.65 29.04 5.55
N LYS A 220 -6.94 28.73 5.66
CA LYS A 220 -7.60 28.90 6.95
C LYS A 220 -6.85 27.97 7.90
N SER A 221 -6.50 28.49 9.08
CA SER A 221 -5.88 27.76 10.17
C SER A 221 -6.61 26.43 10.44
N VAL A 222 -6.14 25.36 9.80
CA VAL A 222 -6.54 23.99 10.12
C VAL A 222 -5.57 23.57 11.21
N VAL A 223 -6.13 23.34 12.41
CA VAL A 223 -5.55 22.53 13.48
C VAL A 223 -4.64 21.44 12.87
N PRO A 224 -3.41 21.20 13.34
CA PRO A 224 -2.50 20.27 12.67
C PRO A 224 -3.17 18.89 12.57
N ARG A 225 -3.73 18.61 11.39
CA ARG A 225 -4.23 17.29 11.03
C ARG A 225 -3.00 16.49 10.68
N ILE A 226 -2.88 15.33 11.33
CA ILE A 226 -1.82 14.36 11.10
C ILE A 226 -1.77 14.10 9.61
N SER A 227 -0.76 14.67 8.96
CA SER A 227 -0.43 14.39 7.58
C SER A 227 -0.07 12.90 7.54
N SER A 228 -0.74 12.13 6.67
CA SER A 228 -0.38 10.75 6.35
C SER A 228 0.87 10.66 5.48
N LYS A 229 1.72 11.72 5.46
CA LYS A 229 3.00 11.73 4.75
C LYS A 229 3.89 10.67 5.36
N LYS A 230 4.08 9.59 4.59
CA LYS A 230 5.05 8.54 4.89
C LYS A 230 6.42 9.18 5.01
N ARG A 231 7.13 8.89 6.09
CA ARG A 231 8.45 9.48 6.29
C ARG A 231 9.43 8.83 5.31
N GLU A 232 10.32 9.64 4.78
CA GLU A 232 11.44 9.18 3.96
C GLU A 232 12.76 9.66 4.57
N VAL A 233 13.78 8.83 4.43
CA VAL A 233 15.17 9.18 4.75
C VAL A 233 16.01 8.86 3.53
N ASN A 234 16.74 9.86 3.02
CA ASN A 234 17.47 9.80 1.75
C ASN A 234 16.59 9.34 0.57
N GLY A 235 15.34 9.82 0.52
CA GLY A 235 14.36 9.46 -0.53
C GLY A 235 13.87 8.01 -0.48
N MET A 236 14.15 7.27 0.60
CA MET A 236 13.71 5.88 0.79
C MET A 236 12.64 5.79 1.87
N LYS A 237 11.57 5.06 1.57
CA LYS A 237 10.58 4.60 2.56
C LYS A 237 11.17 3.55 3.49
N ILE A 238 10.51 3.30 4.64
CA ILE A 238 11.08 2.48 5.72
C ILE A 238 11.52 1.10 5.23
N GLY A 239 10.71 0.41 4.43
CA GLY A 239 11.03 -0.93 3.95
C GLY A 239 12.28 -0.94 3.06
N GLN A 240 12.40 0.04 2.17
CA GLN A 240 13.57 0.21 1.31
C GLN A 240 14.81 0.63 2.10
N PHE A 241 14.64 1.57 3.02
CA PHE A 241 15.72 2.11 3.85
C PHE A 241 16.31 1.03 4.76
N VAL A 242 15.49 0.16 5.35
CA VAL A 242 15.98 -0.99 6.15
C VAL A 242 16.82 -1.92 5.28
N GLN A 243 16.34 -2.32 4.10
CA GLN A 243 17.11 -3.20 3.22
C GLN A 243 18.47 -2.58 2.84
N HIS A 244 18.49 -1.30 2.46
CA HIS A 244 19.72 -0.57 2.15
C HIS A 244 20.66 -0.48 3.36
N SER A 245 20.16 -0.02 4.50
CA SER A 245 20.98 0.20 5.69
C SER A 245 21.54 -1.10 6.27
N PHE A 246 20.79 -2.20 6.26
CA PHE A 246 21.29 -3.51 6.69
C PHE A 246 22.42 -4.02 5.78
N ARG A 247 22.30 -3.84 4.46
CA ARG A 247 23.38 -4.19 3.52
C ARG A 247 24.63 -3.37 3.78
N LYS A 248 24.49 -2.04 3.83
CA LYS A 248 25.63 -1.13 4.03
C LYS A 248 26.29 -1.31 5.39
N ALA A 249 25.51 -1.48 6.46
CA ALA A 249 26.04 -1.76 7.79
C ALA A 249 26.81 -3.09 7.84
N PHE A 250 26.37 -4.11 7.09
CA PHE A 250 27.09 -5.37 6.97
C PHE A 250 28.38 -5.22 6.14
N GLU A 251 28.34 -4.55 4.98
CA GLU A 251 29.51 -4.25 4.15
C GLU A 251 30.59 -3.47 4.93
N GLN A 252 30.17 -2.60 5.84
CA GLN A 252 31.05 -1.81 6.71
C GLN A 252 31.51 -2.56 7.97
N ASN A 253 31.15 -3.85 8.12
CA ASN A 253 31.44 -4.67 9.30
C ASN A 253 30.93 -4.08 10.62
N LEU A 254 29.85 -3.29 10.59
CA LEU A 254 29.24 -2.70 11.78
C LEU A 254 28.34 -3.70 12.53
N LEU A 255 27.91 -4.77 11.83
CA LEU A 255 27.09 -5.84 12.41
C LEU A 255 27.98 -6.97 12.92
N SER A 256 28.32 -6.90 14.21
CA SER A 256 29.02 -8.02 14.88
C SER A 256 28.17 -9.30 14.90
N GLU A 257 28.82 -10.46 14.94
CA GLU A 257 28.14 -11.76 15.10
C GLU A 257 27.23 -11.78 16.34
N SER A 258 27.65 -11.13 17.43
CA SER A 258 26.86 -11.03 18.66
C SER A 258 25.56 -10.25 18.45
N GLU A 259 25.58 -9.24 17.56
CA GLU A 259 24.41 -8.43 17.24
C GLU A 259 23.48 -9.19 16.29
N ILE A 260 24.03 -9.87 15.27
CA ILE A 260 23.28 -10.76 14.39
C ILE A 260 22.56 -11.85 15.20
N ASN A 261 23.23 -12.45 16.19
CA ASN A 261 22.63 -13.43 17.09
C ASN A 261 21.52 -12.86 17.98
N LYS A 262 21.55 -11.56 18.31
CA LYS A 262 20.46 -10.90 19.03
C LYS A 262 19.28 -10.58 18.11
N LEU A 263 19.54 -10.17 16.87
CA LEU A 263 18.50 -9.86 15.88
C LEU A 263 17.64 -11.08 15.50
N GLN A 264 18.15 -12.28 15.73
CA GLN A 264 17.40 -13.55 15.63
C GLN A 264 16.49 -13.85 16.83
N LYS A 265 16.42 -12.97 17.84
CA LYS A 265 15.57 -13.18 19.02
C LYS A 265 14.33 -12.30 18.92
N PRO A 266 13.10 -12.89 18.92
CA PRO A 266 11.86 -12.11 18.91
C PRO A 266 11.80 -11.08 20.05
N GLU A 267 12.21 -11.46 21.26
CA GLU A 267 12.25 -10.56 22.43
C GLU A 267 13.16 -9.34 22.23
N TYR A 268 14.30 -9.56 21.58
CA TYR A 268 15.20 -8.46 21.24
C TYR A 268 14.56 -7.54 20.21
N SER A 269 13.94 -8.12 19.20
CA SER A 269 13.29 -7.39 18.11
C SER A 269 12.08 -6.58 18.60
N LYS A 270 11.30 -7.15 19.53
CA LYS A 270 10.20 -6.46 20.19
C LYS A 270 10.68 -5.31 21.06
N ARG A 271 11.75 -5.50 21.84
CA ARG A 271 12.29 -4.44 22.69
C ARG A 271 12.96 -3.31 21.90
N ILE A 272 13.67 -3.62 20.83
CA ILE A 272 14.48 -2.65 20.09
C ILE A 272 13.67 -1.97 18.97
N PHE A 273 12.84 -2.71 18.24
CA PHE A 273 12.12 -2.20 17.06
C PHE A 273 10.60 -2.24 17.22
N ASN A 274 10.08 -2.68 18.38
CA ASN A 274 8.65 -2.97 18.56
C ASN A 274 8.11 -3.96 17.50
N SER A 275 8.96 -4.83 16.97
CA SER A 275 8.60 -5.87 16.01
C SER A 275 8.19 -7.15 16.75
N ASN A 276 7.07 -7.75 16.35
CA ASN A 276 6.67 -9.07 16.86
C ASN A 276 7.49 -10.21 16.22
N PHE A 277 8.21 -9.92 15.14
CA PHE A 277 9.02 -10.87 14.40
C PHE A 277 10.51 -10.64 14.67
N GLU A 278 11.30 -11.71 14.65
CA GLU A 278 12.75 -11.59 14.61
C GLU A 278 13.19 -10.78 13.37
N VAL A 279 14.12 -9.86 13.53
CA VAL A 279 14.56 -8.99 12.43
C VAL A 279 15.35 -9.78 11.39
N LEU A 280 16.20 -10.70 11.85
CA LEU A 280 16.96 -11.61 11.00
C LEU A 280 16.54 -13.04 11.28
N LYS A 281 16.31 -13.83 10.24
CA LYS A 281 16.01 -15.27 10.33
C LYS A 281 17.03 -16.04 9.52
N ASN A 282 17.68 -17.02 10.14
CA ASN A 282 18.69 -17.82 9.43
C ASN A 282 18.05 -18.60 8.26
N THR A 283 18.72 -18.67 7.12
CA THR A 283 18.22 -19.34 5.89
C THR A 283 17.89 -20.82 6.08
N ASN A 284 18.43 -21.47 7.11
CA ASN A 284 18.11 -22.86 7.44
C ASN A 284 16.72 -23.03 8.11
N ARG A 285 16.05 -21.92 8.47
CA ARG A 285 14.71 -21.93 9.06
C ARG A 285 13.69 -21.52 7.98
N PRO A 286 12.49 -22.12 7.97
CA PRO A 286 11.45 -21.74 7.01
C PRO A 286 11.09 -20.26 7.18
N ILE A 287 10.90 -19.54 6.08
CA ILE A 287 10.51 -18.11 6.10
C ILE A 287 9.03 -17.90 6.40
N GLU A 288 8.24 -18.97 6.29
CA GLU A 288 6.82 -18.97 6.57
C GLU A 288 6.54 -18.97 8.09
N ASP A 289 5.44 -18.33 8.48
CA ASP A 289 4.88 -18.44 9.82
C ASP A 289 3.98 -19.68 9.95
N GLU A 290 3.36 -19.86 11.13
CA GLU A 290 2.44 -20.97 11.41
C GLU A 290 1.19 -21.00 10.49
N PHE A 291 0.93 -19.91 9.77
CA PHE A 291 -0.16 -19.76 8.79
C PHE A 291 0.34 -19.77 7.35
N GLY A 292 1.59 -20.19 7.09
CA GLY A 292 2.17 -20.27 5.75
C GLY A 292 2.58 -18.92 5.15
N ARG A 293 2.56 -17.82 5.91
CA ARG A 293 2.84 -16.47 5.38
C ARG A 293 4.32 -16.15 5.44
N LYS A 294 4.90 -15.64 4.34
CA LYS A 294 6.32 -15.27 4.30
C LYS A 294 6.49 -13.90 4.98
N ARG A 295 7.07 -13.88 6.18
CA ARG A 295 7.27 -12.63 6.97
C ARG A 295 8.62 -11.96 6.70
N TYR A 296 9.32 -12.42 5.66
CA TYR A 296 10.69 -12.05 5.35
C TYR A 296 10.83 -11.86 3.84
N TYR A 297 11.76 -10.99 3.45
CA TYR A 297 12.14 -10.82 2.04
C TYR A 297 12.70 -12.13 1.50
N ALA A 298 11.90 -12.82 0.69
CA ALA A 298 12.15 -14.21 0.30
C ALA A 298 13.23 -14.34 -0.77
N ARG A 299 13.35 -13.32 -1.64
CA ARG A 299 14.22 -13.35 -2.82
C ARG A 299 15.68 -13.01 -2.53
N GLU A 300 15.96 -12.48 -1.34
CA GLU A 300 17.25 -11.91 -1.01
C GLU A 300 17.79 -12.43 0.32
N ILE A 301 19.12 -12.48 0.40
CA ILE A 301 19.85 -12.86 1.60
C ILE A 301 20.62 -11.64 2.10
N PHE A 302 20.52 -11.40 3.40
CA PHE A 302 21.10 -10.30 4.13
C PHE A 302 22.12 -10.83 5.15
N CYS A 303 23.13 -10.01 5.45
CA CYS A 303 24.10 -10.25 6.52
C CYS A 303 24.76 -11.64 6.47
N GLY A 304 25.08 -12.14 5.28
CA GLY A 304 25.64 -13.48 5.06
C GLY A 304 24.56 -14.50 4.70
N ASN A 305 23.93 -15.12 5.69
CA ASN A 305 22.98 -16.25 5.51
C ASN A 305 21.67 -16.03 6.27
N TYR A 306 21.10 -14.83 6.19
CA TYR A 306 19.85 -14.49 6.88
C TYR A 306 18.83 -13.86 5.94
N HIS A 307 17.56 -14.14 6.18
CA HIS A 307 16.46 -13.35 5.64
C HIS A 307 16.15 -12.19 6.57
N LEU A 308 15.86 -11.03 6.00
CA LEU A 308 15.44 -9.83 6.72
C LEU A 308 13.90 -9.79 6.76
N THR A 309 13.33 -9.44 7.90
CA THR A 309 11.86 -9.32 8.00
C THR A 309 11.33 -8.25 7.05
N SER A 310 10.19 -8.53 6.41
CA SER A 310 9.47 -7.57 5.59
C SER A 310 8.50 -6.71 6.41
N GLN A 311 8.35 -6.98 7.71
CA GLN A 311 7.30 -6.44 8.59
C GLN A 311 7.67 -5.06 9.19
N TRP A 312 8.07 -4.13 8.32
CA TRP A 312 8.38 -2.74 8.69
C TRP A 312 7.19 -1.80 8.50
N ILE A 313 6.92 -0.97 9.50
CA ILE A 313 5.81 0.00 9.56
C ILE A 313 6.29 1.39 10.03
N GLU A 314 5.58 2.44 9.64
CA GLU A 314 5.95 3.86 9.90
C GLU A 314 6.34 4.18 11.36
N PRO A 315 5.65 3.69 12.40
CA PRO A 315 6.04 3.98 13.79
C PRO A 315 7.43 3.48 14.20
N GLN A 316 8.06 2.61 13.41
CA GLN A 316 9.36 2.01 13.73
C GLN A 316 10.56 2.86 13.28
N TRP A 317 10.35 3.96 12.55
CA TRP A 317 11.43 4.81 12.03
C TRP A 317 12.42 5.26 13.12
N GLU A 318 11.93 5.85 14.21
CA GLU A 318 12.80 6.37 15.28
C GLU A 318 13.60 5.25 15.96
N LEU A 319 12.97 4.10 16.17
CA LEU A 319 13.61 2.92 16.75
C LEU A 319 14.73 2.38 15.86
N LEU A 320 14.47 2.31 14.55
CA LEU A 320 15.46 1.90 13.56
C LEU A 320 16.65 2.86 13.51
N LEU A 321 16.40 4.17 13.39
CA LEU A 321 17.47 5.17 13.30
C LEU A 321 18.31 5.22 14.58
N TYR A 322 17.67 5.06 15.75
CA TYR A 322 18.37 4.95 17.02
C TYR A 322 19.27 3.71 17.08
N TRP A 323 18.77 2.55 16.63
CA TRP A 323 19.56 1.32 16.59
C TRP A 323 20.73 1.43 15.60
N LEU A 324 20.51 1.99 14.40
CA LEU A 324 21.57 2.22 13.41
C LEU A 324 22.69 3.09 13.98
N LYS A 325 22.34 4.19 14.65
CA LYS A 325 23.32 5.04 15.33
C LYS A 325 24.09 4.27 16.41
N LYS A 326 23.42 3.39 17.16
CA LYS A 326 24.04 2.59 18.22
C LYS A 326 25.08 1.59 17.69
N ILE A 327 24.86 1.03 16.50
CA ILE A 327 25.84 0.15 15.85
C ILE A 327 26.92 0.93 15.08
N GLY A 328 26.89 2.27 15.13
CA GLY A 328 27.86 3.13 14.47
C GLY A 328 27.55 3.46 13.00
N TYR A 329 26.34 3.15 12.52
CA TYR A 329 25.93 3.48 11.16
C TYR A 329 25.46 4.94 11.07
N ASP A 330 26.09 5.70 10.17
CA ASP A 330 25.70 7.08 9.85
C ASP A 330 24.97 7.13 8.51
N TYR A 331 23.66 7.31 8.55
CA TYR A 331 22.84 7.33 7.34
C TYR A 331 22.98 8.60 6.51
N ASN A 332 23.56 9.69 7.04
CA ASN A 332 23.78 10.92 6.25
C ASN A 332 24.92 10.73 5.23
N ASN A 333 25.93 9.93 5.59
CA ASN A 333 27.08 9.63 4.74
C ASN A 333 26.86 8.44 3.80
N ASN A 334 25.70 7.77 3.91
CA ASN A 334 25.36 6.56 3.16
C ASN A 334 24.07 6.74 2.34
N ALA A 335 23.81 7.96 1.86
CA ALA A 335 22.77 8.20 0.86
C ALA A 335 23.08 7.43 -0.44
N PRO A 336 22.05 6.93 -1.15
CA PRO A 336 22.22 6.24 -2.43
C PRO A 336 22.95 7.04 -3.50
#